data_AF-A0A3B0YTI3-F1
#
_entry.id   AF-A0A3B0YTI3-F1
#
_cell.length_a   1.000
_cell.length_b   1.000
_cell.length_c   1.000
_cell.angle_alpha   90.00
_cell.angle_beta   90.00
_cell.angle_gamma   90.00
#
_symmetry.space_group_name_H-M   'P 1'
#
loop_
_entity.id
_entity.type
_entity.pdbx_description
1 polymer ?
#
loop_
_entity_poly.entity_id
_entity_poly.type
_entity_poly.pdbx_seq_one_letter_code
_entity_poly.pdbx_strand_id
1 'polypeptide(L)' 'MLKTPIPTETGTIMSTASLKQTAHQLIDELPDDASWKDLIYELSVLQDIEEGLNDSEAGRTVDNATVRKQFGLPE' A
#
# COMPACT_ATOMS: atom_id res chain seq x y z
N MET A 1 -26.96 -4.53 -15.21
CA MET A 1 -26.18 -3.37 -15.68
C MET A 1 -26.04 -2.37 -14.54
N LEU A 2 -24.97 -2.48 -13.75
CA LEU A 2 -24.48 -1.43 -12.87
C LEU A 2 -22.95 -1.60 -12.84
N LYS A 3 -22.27 -0.97 -13.80
CA LYS A 3 -20.81 -0.81 -13.77
C LYS A 3 -20.56 0.55 -13.12
N THR A 4 -20.49 0.58 -11.80
CA THR A 4 -19.94 1.74 -11.12
C THR A 4 -18.44 1.76 -11.41
N PRO A 5 -17.87 2.84 -11.97
CA PRO A 5 -16.44 2.90 -12.19
C PRO A 5 -15.76 2.98 -10.81
N ILE A 6 -14.76 2.12 -10.61
CA ILE A 6 -13.80 2.28 -9.51
C ILE A 6 -13.10 3.63 -9.76
N PRO A 7 -13.00 4.53 -8.77
CA PRO A 7 -12.18 5.74 -8.93
C PRO A 7 -10.72 5.31 -9.07
N THR A 8 -10.20 5.32 -10.30
CA THR A 8 -8.84 4.89 -10.63
C THR A 8 -7.83 6.05 -10.57
N GLU A 9 -7.98 7.01 -9.64
CA GLU A 9 -7.12 8.21 -9.63
C GLU A 9 -6.23 8.41 -8.38
N THR A 10 -6.39 7.63 -7.31
CA THR A 10 -5.51 7.80 -6.13
C THR A 10 -4.32 6.83 -6.10
N GLY A 11 -4.37 5.72 -6.86
CA GLY A 11 -3.41 4.62 -6.72
C GLY A 11 -2.10 4.70 -7.51
N THR A 12 -1.87 5.75 -8.32
CA THR A 12 -0.75 5.76 -9.29
C THR A 12 0.31 6.85 -9.02
N ILE A 13 0.04 7.82 -8.15
CA ILE A 13 0.93 8.98 -7.98
C ILE A 13 2.22 8.65 -7.20
N MET A 14 2.23 7.57 -6.39
CA MET A 14 3.41 7.23 -5.57
C MET A 14 4.62 6.77 -6.37
N SER A 15 4.44 6.22 -7.58
CA SER A 15 5.54 5.60 -8.33
C SER A 15 6.59 6.58 -8.90
N THR A 16 6.35 7.91 -8.81
CA THR A 16 7.31 8.92 -9.32
C THR A 16 7.63 10.05 -8.33
N ALA A 17 7.01 10.08 -7.16
CA ALA A 17 7.26 11.11 -6.15
C ALA A 17 8.55 10.82 -5.38
N SER A 18 9.33 11.86 -5.06
CA SER A 18 10.46 11.70 -4.14
C SER A 18 9.96 11.46 -2.71
N LEU A 19 10.79 10.84 -1.86
CA LEU A 19 10.48 10.63 -0.43
C LEU A 19 9.94 11.89 0.25
N LYS A 20 10.52 13.06 -0.06
CA LYS A 20 10.06 14.33 0.50
C LYS A 20 8.65 14.69 0.05
N GLN A 21 8.34 14.51 -1.22
CA GLN A 21 7.00 14.79 -1.77
C GLN A 21 5.96 13.84 -1.18
N THR A 22 6.29 12.55 -1.08
CA THR A 22 5.40 11.56 -0.47
C THR A 22 5.15 11.86 1.01
N ALA A 23 6.20 12.22 1.76
CA ALA A 23 6.04 12.61 3.17
C ALA A 23 5.20 13.88 3.33
N HIS A 24 5.34 14.88 2.45
CA HIS A 24 4.49 16.06 2.46
C HIS A 24 3.02 15.70 2.18
N GLN A 25 2.75 14.90 1.15
CA GLN A 25 1.40 14.44 0.83
C GLN A 25 0.77 13.67 1.99
N LEU A 26 1.52 12.76 2.62
CA LEU A 26 1.05 12.03 3.79
C LEU A 26 0.61 12.99 4.91
N ILE A 27 1.44 14.00 5.21
CA ILE A 27 1.14 14.98 6.25
C ILE A 27 -0.08 15.84 5.87
N ASP A 28 -0.20 16.22 4.60
CA ASP A 28 -1.32 17.04 4.10
C ASP A 28 -2.66 16.27 4.12
N GLU A 29 -2.63 14.94 4.04
CA GLU A 29 -3.82 14.06 4.08
C GLU A 29 -4.26 13.68 5.50
N LEU A 30 -3.40 13.90 6.52
CA LEU A 30 -3.76 13.60 7.91
C LEU A 30 -4.85 14.56 8.42
N PRO A 31 -5.79 14.06 9.25
CA PRO A 31 -6.71 14.93 9.98
C PRO A 31 -5.98 15.95 10.87
N ASP A 32 -6.56 17.14 11.04
CA ASP A 32 -6.00 18.20 11.91
C ASP A 32 -5.81 17.74 13.37
N ASP A 33 -6.60 16.77 13.82
CA ASP A 33 -6.55 16.19 15.16
C ASP A 33 -5.75 14.87 15.23
N ALA A 34 -5.06 14.50 14.15
CA ALA A 34 -4.21 13.32 14.10
C ALA A 34 -3.12 13.36 15.18
N SER A 35 -2.88 12.22 15.80
CA SER A 35 -1.84 12.06 16.80
C SER A 35 -0.53 11.59 16.17
N TRP A 36 0.55 11.66 16.95
CA TRP A 36 1.83 11.06 16.56
C TRP A 36 1.73 9.56 16.24
N LYS A 37 0.79 8.84 16.88
CA LYS A 37 0.59 7.42 16.59
C LYS A 37 0.00 7.19 15.21
N ASP A 38 -0.89 8.07 14.77
CA ASP A 38 -1.53 7.97 13.46
C ASP A 38 -0.49 8.23 12.35
N LEU A 39 0.35 9.27 12.51
CA LEU A 39 1.46 9.51 11.59
C LEU A 39 2.43 8.32 11.50
N ILE A 40 2.81 7.73 12.64
CA ILE A 40 3.71 6.56 12.66
C ILE A 40 3.05 5.36 11.96
N TYR A 41 1.76 5.15 12.19
CA TYR A 41 1.00 4.09 11.54
C TYR A 41 1.01 4.27 10.01
N GLU A 42 0.68 5.46 9.51
CA GLU A 42 0.69 5.73 8.07
C GLU A 42 2.08 5.53 7.44
N LEU A 43 3.14 5.96 8.12
CA LEU A 43 4.51 5.72 7.66
C LEU A 43 4.85 4.22 7.60
N SER A 44 4.37 3.42 8.57
CA SER A 44 4.60 1.97 8.54
C SER A 44 3.88 1.28 7.38
N VAL A 45 2.65 1.71 7.08
CA VAL A 45 1.90 1.21 5.92
C VAL A 45 2.61 1.57 4.62
N LEU A 46 3.11 2.79 4.49
CA LEU A 46 3.86 3.22 3.31
C LEU A 46 5.14 2.38 3.12
N GLN A 47 5.88 2.13 4.20
CA GLN A 47 7.05 1.27 4.19
C GLN A 47 6.70 -0.16 3.74
N ASP A 48 5.67 -0.77 4.31
CA ASP A 48 5.23 -2.12 3.96
C ASP A 48 4.84 -2.23 2.46
N ILE A 49 4.24 -1.18 1.90
CA ILE A 49 3.91 -1.11 0.46
C ILE A 49 5.18 -1.06 -0.39
N GLU A 50 6.13 -0.17 -0.06
CA GLU A 50 7.39 -0.06 -0.80
C GLU A 50 8.19 -1.36 -0.76
N GLU A 51 8.27 -2.00 0.42
CA GLU A 51 8.92 -3.29 0.59
C GLU A 51 8.20 -4.40 -0.20
N GLY A 52 6.87 -4.45 -0.15
CA GLY A 52 6.07 -5.41 -0.91
C GLY A 52 6.20 -5.25 -2.43
N LEU A 53 6.28 -4.01 -2.93
CA LEU A 53 6.54 -3.73 -4.35
C LEU A 53 7.93 -4.21 -4.75
N ASN A 54 8.96 -3.89 -3.94
CA ASN A 54 10.33 -4.33 -4.18
C ASN A 54 10.46 -5.87 -4.14
N ASP A 55 9.73 -6.54 -3.26
CA ASP A 55 9.66 -8.00 -3.20
C ASP A 55 8.98 -8.57 -4.45
N SER A 56 7.90 -7.95 -4.92
CA SER A 56 7.21 -8.32 -6.15
C SER A 56 8.10 -8.20 -7.38
N GLU A 57 8.77 -7.04 -7.54
CA GLU A 57 9.69 -6.80 -8.66
C GLU A 57 10.88 -7.76 -8.66
N ALA A 58 11.40 -8.09 -7.48
CA ALA A 58 12.50 -9.03 -7.31
C ALA A 58 12.08 -10.51 -7.39
N GLY A 59 10.79 -10.80 -7.60
CA GLY A 59 10.27 -12.17 -7.62
C GLY A 59 10.32 -12.89 -6.27
N ARG A 60 10.44 -12.16 -5.16
CA ARG A 60 10.36 -12.68 -3.78
C ARG A 60 8.91 -12.88 -3.34
N THR A 61 8.10 -13.48 -4.21
CA THR A 61 6.68 -13.76 -3.96
C THR A 61 6.43 -15.26 -3.95
N VAL A 62 5.28 -15.64 -3.42
CA VAL A 62 4.79 -17.02 -3.40
C VAL A 62 3.44 -17.05 -4.10
N ASP A 63 3.21 -18.07 -4.92
CA ASP A 63 1.96 -18.21 -5.64
C ASP A 63 0.79 -18.50 -4.69
N ASN A 64 -0.43 -18.16 -5.14
CA ASN A 64 -1.62 -18.25 -4.33
C ASN A 64 -1.93 -19.69 -3.87
N ALA A 65 -1.68 -20.70 -4.71
CA ALA A 65 -1.94 -22.10 -4.35
C ALA A 65 -1.02 -22.56 -3.22
N THR A 66 0.26 -22.18 -3.28
CA THR A 66 1.24 -22.46 -2.22
C THR A 66 0.85 -21.81 -0.89
N VAL A 67 0.44 -20.53 -0.89
CA VAL A 67 -0.03 -19.84 0.33
C VAL A 67 -1.27 -20.53 0.89
N ARG A 68 -2.29 -20.81 0.07
CA ARG A 68 -3.53 -21.44 0.54
C ARG A 68 -3.26 -22.80 1.19
N LYS A 69 -2.39 -23.61 0.59
CA LYS A 69 -1.96 -24.88 1.16
C LYS A 69 -1.28 -24.71 2.53
N GLN A 70 -0.43 -23.69 2.70
CA GLN A 70 0.25 -23.42 3.98
C GLN A 70 -0.72 -23.10 5.11
N PHE A 71 -1.84 -22.44 4.80
CA PHE A 71 -2.89 -22.11 5.77
C PHE A 71 -4.05 -23.12 5.81
N GLY A 72 -3.94 -24.26 5.11
CA GLY A 72 -4.99 -25.30 5.08
C GLY A 72 -6.28 -24.88 4.37
N LEU A 73 -6.20 -23.90 3.47
CA LEU A 73 -7.33 -23.39 2.68
C LEU A 73 -7.50 -24.21 1.39
N PRO A 74 -8.74 -24.43 0.92
CA PRO A 74 -9.00 -25.12 -0.36
C PRO A 74 -8.48 -24.28 -1.52
N GLU A 75 -8.09 -24.87 -2.65
CA GLU A 75 -7.69 -24.10 -3.85
C GLU A 75 -8.80 -23.19 -4.38
#